data_AF-A0AAU3SRK4-F1
#
_entry.id   AF-A0AAU3SRK4-F1
#
_cell.length_a   1.000
_cell.length_b   1.000
_cell.length_c   1.000
_cell.angle_alpha   90.00
_cell.angle_beta   90.00
_cell.angle_gamma   90.00
#
_symmetry.space_group_name_H-M   'P 1'
#
loop_
_entity.id
_entity.type
_entity.pdbx_description
1 polymer ?
#
loop_
_entity_poly.entity_id
_entity_poly.type
_entity_poly.pdbx_seq_one_letter_code
_entity_poly.pdbx_strand_id
1 'polypeptide(L)'
;MNARRAALHGVAAMSLLTATTLLQAGPSHALGQPSQTIQNRGNQLCMDLKSYDEHTAVTMYRCTDNASAKWRWHTDGSIQNVGGDLCMDVRRYAEFTPVTTYRCNDRDSSKWDLLGDGTIHNRGVNMCMDLTSYDEHTPVTLARCTTHDSAKWSRG
;
A
#
# COMPACT_ATOMS: atom_id res chain seq x y z
N MET A 1 45.57 -77.96 11.69
CA MET A 1 46.47 -77.40 10.66
C MET A 1 45.68 -76.29 9.96
N ASN A 2 45.99 -75.03 10.28
CA ASN A 2 46.60 -74.04 9.37
C ASN A 2 45.87 -73.99 8.02
N ALA A 3 45.28 -72.88 7.60
CA ALA A 3 45.90 -71.61 7.24
C ALA A 3 44.81 -70.80 6.51
N ARG A 4 44.84 -69.49 6.27
CA ARG A 4 45.65 -68.32 6.60
C ARG A 4 44.78 -67.15 6.13
N ARG A 5 44.88 -66.01 6.80
CA ARG A 5 44.21 -64.76 6.42
C ARG A 5 44.70 -64.26 5.07
N ALA A 6 43.79 -63.76 4.25
CA ALA A 6 44.08 -62.81 3.18
C ALA A 6 43.09 -61.64 3.35
N ALA A 7 43.62 -60.45 3.61
CA ALA A 7 42.91 -59.20 3.46
C ALA A 7 43.28 -58.62 2.09
N LEU A 8 42.36 -57.93 1.41
CA LEU A 8 42.59 -56.61 0.82
C LEU A 8 41.34 -56.08 0.08
N HIS A 9 41.03 -54.81 0.38
CA HIS A 9 40.38 -53.76 -0.44
C HIS A 9 38.90 -53.92 -0.83
N GLY A 10 38.01 -53.16 -0.19
CA GLY A 10 37.46 -51.91 -0.77
C GLY A 10 36.04 -52.21 -1.27
N VAL A 11 35.00 -51.43 -1.10
CA VAL A 11 34.80 -49.97 -1.02
C VAL A 11 33.57 -49.76 -0.14
N ALA A 12 33.58 -48.71 0.69
CA ALA A 12 32.41 -48.30 1.46
C ALA A 12 31.27 -47.92 0.50
N ALA A 13 30.17 -48.65 0.52
CA ALA A 13 28.93 -48.24 -0.15
C ALA A 13 28.39 -47.01 0.60
N MET A 14 28.62 -45.84 0.03
CA MET A 14 28.15 -44.57 0.55
C MET A 14 26.64 -44.49 0.31
N SER A 15 25.85 -44.71 1.36
CA SER A 15 24.41 -44.56 1.33
C SER A 15 24.06 -43.12 0.95
N LEU A 16 23.62 -42.91 -0.29
CA LEU A 16 23.09 -41.64 -0.76
C LEU A 16 21.74 -41.39 -0.08
N LEU A 17 21.77 -40.76 1.09
CA LEU A 17 20.60 -40.07 1.66
C LEU A 17 20.32 -38.88 0.73
N THR A 18 19.36 -39.02 -0.18
CA THR A 18 18.86 -37.89 -0.94
C THR A 18 18.10 -36.98 0.01
N ALA A 19 18.78 -35.95 0.52
CA ALA A 19 18.13 -34.86 1.23
C ALA A 19 17.31 -34.07 0.21
N THR A 20 16.00 -34.34 0.12
CA THR A 20 15.06 -33.46 -0.57
C THR A 20 14.94 -32.18 0.24
N THR A 21 15.70 -31.17 -0.14
CA THR A 21 15.52 -29.80 0.32
C THR A 21 14.15 -29.30 -0.16
N LEU A 22 13.20 -29.18 0.76
CA LEU A 22 12.02 -28.34 0.52
C LEU A 22 12.52 -26.89 0.47
N LEU A 23 12.51 -26.26 -0.70
CA LEU A 23 12.55 -24.80 -0.77
C LEU A 23 11.21 -24.29 -0.22
N GLN A 24 11.20 -23.99 1.07
CA GLN A 24 10.11 -23.23 1.66
C GLN A 24 10.28 -21.78 1.20
N ALA A 25 9.59 -21.41 0.12
CA ALA A 25 9.37 -20.01 -0.20
C ALA A 25 8.66 -19.39 1.00
N GLY A 26 9.36 -18.53 1.74
CA GLY A 26 8.71 -17.62 2.69
C GLY A 26 7.67 -16.78 1.96
N PRO A 27 6.74 -16.11 2.67
CA PRO A 27 5.81 -15.20 2.01
C PRO A 27 6.63 -14.18 1.21
N SER A 28 6.49 -14.25 -0.11
CA SER A 28 6.96 -13.21 -1.00
C SER A 28 6.22 -11.93 -0.60
N HIS A 29 6.85 -11.06 0.18
CA HIS A 29 6.56 -9.64 0.04
C HIS A 29 6.93 -9.30 -1.39
N ALA A 30 5.92 -9.31 -2.26
CA ALA A 30 6.08 -9.15 -3.69
C ALA A 30 6.89 -7.87 -3.96
N LEU A 31 7.77 -7.97 -4.96
CA LEU A 31 8.40 -6.83 -5.61
C LEU A 31 7.35 -5.73 -5.84
N GLY A 32 7.72 -4.50 -5.46
CA GLY A 32 6.84 -3.38 -5.14
C GLY A 32 5.58 -3.23 -5.98
N GLN A 33 4.44 -3.15 -5.30
CA GLN A 33 3.17 -2.80 -5.93
C GLN A 33 3.33 -1.53 -6.79
N PRO A 34 2.76 -1.52 -8.00
CA PRO A 34 2.89 -0.38 -8.91
C PRO A 34 2.33 0.85 -8.23
N SER A 35 3.05 1.96 -8.36
CA SER A 35 2.54 3.27 -7.95
C SER A 35 1.72 3.86 -9.07
N GLN A 36 0.61 4.48 -8.73
CA GLN A 36 -0.33 5.07 -9.68
C GLN A 36 -0.90 6.38 -9.12
N THR A 37 -1.57 7.16 -9.96
CA THR A 37 -2.32 8.31 -9.47
C THR A 37 -3.65 7.86 -8.86
N ILE A 38 -4.22 8.69 -7.99
CA ILE A 38 -5.59 8.54 -7.51
C ILE A 38 -6.37 9.74 -8.02
N GLN A 39 -7.29 9.51 -8.94
CA GLN A 39 -8.03 10.55 -9.66
C GLN A 39 -9.44 10.69 -9.11
N ASN A 40 -9.92 11.91 -8.93
CA ASN A 40 -11.32 12.19 -8.60
C ASN A 40 -12.18 12.11 -9.87
N ARG A 41 -13.37 11.49 -9.78
CA ARG A 41 -14.23 11.34 -10.97
C ARG A 41 -14.92 12.64 -11.39
N GLY A 42 -15.15 13.58 -10.47
CA GLY A 42 -15.89 14.81 -10.75
C GLY A 42 -15.08 15.88 -11.48
N ASN A 43 -13.81 16.07 -11.12
CA ASN A 43 -12.94 17.08 -11.76
C ASN A 43 -11.74 16.52 -12.53
N GLN A 44 -11.54 15.20 -12.52
CA GLN A 44 -10.43 14.53 -13.20
C GLN A 44 -9.04 14.96 -12.72
N LEU A 45 -8.93 15.65 -11.57
CA LEU A 45 -7.67 15.96 -10.90
C LEU A 45 -7.20 14.76 -10.07
N CYS A 46 -5.92 14.76 -9.72
CA CYS A 46 -5.27 13.71 -8.95
C CYS A 46 -4.88 14.19 -7.55
N MET A 47 -4.90 13.27 -6.58
CA MET A 47 -4.35 13.50 -5.26
C MET A 47 -2.84 13.76 -5.35
N ASP A 48 -2.38 14.89 -4.81
CA ASP A 48 -1.01 15.38 -4.90
C ASP A 48 -0.57 16.04 -3.57
N LEU A 49 0.75 16.09 -3.37
CA LEU A 49 1.41 16.70 -2.22
C LEU A 49 2.26 17.91 -2.61
N LYS A 50 2.09 19.01 -1.87
CA LYS A 50 2.94 20.20 -2.01
C LYS A 50 4.30 20.10 -1.31
N SER A 51 4.45 19.19 -0.35
CA SER A 51 5.72 18.85 0.31
C SER A 51 5.69 17.41 0.84
N TYR A 52 6.85 16.89 1.25
CA TYR A 52 6.99 15.52 1.77
C TYR A 52 7.05 15.47 3.30
N ASP A 53 6.68 16.56 3.97
CA ASP A 53 6.69 16.64 5.43
C ASP A 53 5.50 15.87 6.02
N GLU A 54 5.63 15.48 7.29
CA GLU A 54 4.48 15.00 8.06
C GLU A 54 3.40 16.08 8.15
N HIS A 55 2.15 15.63 8.18
CA HIS A 55 0.95 16.43 8.23
C HIS A 55 0.72 17.32 7.00
N THR A 56 1.39 17.02 5.88
CA THR A 56 1.07 17.66 4.59
C THR A 56 -0.30 17.20 4.14
N ALA A 57 -1.19 18.15 3.82
CA ALA A 57 -2.51 17.84 3.28
C ALA A 57 -2.40 17.22 1.89
N VAL A 58 -3.20 16.17 1.65
CA VAL A 58 -3.45 15.64 0.32
C VAL A 58 -4.46 16.56 -0.37
N THR A 59 -4.06 17.13 -1.50
CA THR A 59 -4.88 18.10 -2.23
C THR A 59 -5.07 17.68 -3.68
N MET A 60 -6.02 18.30 -4.37
CA MET A 60 -6.27 18.04 -5.79
C MET A 60 -5.34 18.86 -6.67
N TYR A 61 -4.63 18.22 -7.60
CA TYR A 61 -3.83 18.92 -8.60
C TYR A 61 -3.87 18.19 -9.94
N ARG A 62 -3.30 18.81 -10.97
CA ARG A 62 -3.16 18.16 -12.29
C ARG A 62 -2.47 16.81 -12.12
N CYS A 63 -2.97 15.81 -12.83
CA CYS A 63 -2.34 14.50 -12.84
C CYS A 63 -0.95 14.61 -13.49
N THR A 64 0.09 14.28 -12.73
CA THR A 64 1.49 14.33 -13.19
C THR A 64 2.19 12.99 -12.96
N ASP A 65 3.37 12.86 -13.55
CA ASP A 65 4.29 11.75 -13.28
C ASP A 65 5.24 12.01 -12.10
N ASN A 66 5.07 13.14 -11.40
CA ASN A 66 5.88 13.48 -10.24
C ASN A 66 5.57 12.54 -9.07
N ALA A 67 6.59 12.26 -8.25
CA ALA A 67 6.44 11.41 -7.07
C ALA A 67 5.40 11.93 -6.05
N SER A 68 5.13 13.24 -6.03
CA SER A 68 4.07 13.87 -5.22
C SER A 68 2.66 13.35 -5.54
N ALA A 69 2.40 12.96 -6.79
CA ALA A 69 1.10 12.50 -7.27
C ALA A 69 0.99 10.96 -7.35
N LYS A 70 2.04 10.23 -6.96
CA LYS A 70 2.10 8.77 -7.08
C LYS A 70 1.93 8.11 -5.72
N TRP A 71 1.00 7.15 -5.69
CA TRP A 71 0.55 6.48 -4.48
C TRP A 71 0.65 4.96 -4.65
N ARG A 72 1.15 4.29 -3.62
CA ARG A 72 1.22 2.84 -3.52
C ARG A 72 0.17 2.35 -2.53
N TRP A 73 -0.68 1.46 -2.99
CA TRP A 73 -1.69 0.80 -2.16
C TRP A 73 -1.07 -0.46 -1.58
N HIS A 74 -1.11 -0.63 -0.27
CA HIS A 74 -0.63 -1.84 0.41
C HIS A 74 -1.78 -2.76 0.79
N THR A 75 -1.51 -4.06 0.92
CA THR A 75 -2.53 -5.07 1.28
C THR A 75 -3.09 -4.88 2.68
N ASP A 76 -2.35 -4.19 3.55
CA ASP A 76 -2.80 -3.83 4.90
C ASP A 76 -3.77 -2.64 4.92
N GLY A 77 -4.07 -2.04 3.77
CA GLY A 77 -4.94 -0.87 3.62
C GLY A 77 -4.25 0.48 3.70
N SER A 78 -2.94 0.54 3.95
CA SER A 78 -2.22 1.80 3.90
C SER A 78 -2.05 2.29 2.46
N ILE A 79 -2.15 3.60 2.26
CA ILE A 79 -1.90 4.27 0.98
C ILE A 79 -0.67 5.17 1.17
N GLN A 80 0.45 4.79 0.59
CA GLN A 80 1.74 5.44 0.79
C GLN A 80 2.09 6.37 -0.40
N ASN A 81 2.49 7.60 -0.12
CA ASN A 81 3.11 8.45 -1.14
C ASN A 81 4.53 7.94 -1.45
N VAL A 82 4.88 7.83 -2.74
CA VAL A 82 6.19 7.29 -3.11
C VAL A 82 7.35 8.27 -2.98
N GLY A 83 7.08 9.57 -2.95
CA GLY A 83 8.13 10.60 -2.84
C GLY A 83 8.57 10.87 -1.40
N GLY A 84 7.64 10.78 -0.45
CA GLY A 84 7.90 11.04 0.97
C GLY A 84 7.94 9.80 1.87
N ASP A 85 7.60 8.61 1.34
CA ASP A 85 7.45 7.36 2.12
C ASP A 85 6.47 7.45 3.31
N LEU A 86 5.55 8.42 3.29
CA LEU A 86 4.50 8.63 4.30
C LEU A 86 3.15 8.11 3.81
N CYS A 87 2.30 7.69 4.75
CA CYS A 87 0.97 7.15 4.48
C CYS A 87 -0.12 8.21 4.67
N MET A 88 -1.21 8.08 3.91
CA MET A 88 -2.43 8.87 4.13
C MET A 88 -3.02 8.56 5.50
N ASP A 89 -3.29 9.60 6.29
CA ASP A 89 -3.75 9.54 7.67
C ASP A 89 -4.72 10.68 7.99
N VAL A 90 -5.59 10.44 8.97
CA VAL A 90 -6.48 11.46 9.55
C VAL A 90 -6.18 11.64 11.03
N ARG A 91 -6.00 12.90 11.46
CA ARG A 91 -5.72 13.22 12.86
C ARG A 91 -6.93 13.13 13.78
N ARG A 92 -8.14 13.15 13.22
CA ARG A 92 -9.43 13.15 13.94
C ARG A 92 -10.49 12.41 13.13
N TYR A 93 -11.42 11.78 13.83
CA TYR A 93 -12.59 11.11 13.24
C TYR A 93 -13.80 12.05 13.23
N ALA A 94 -13.72 13.10 12.44
CA ALA A 94 -14.79 14.09 12.30
C ALA A 94 -14.97 14.51 10.84
N GLU A 95 -16.20 14.89 10.48
CA GLU A 95 -16.50 15.51 9.18
C GLU A 95 -15.57 16.69 8.91
N PHE A 96 -15.17 16.82 7.64
CA PHE A 96 -14.25 17.81 7.10
C PHE A 96 -12.82 17.74 7.64
N THR A 97 -12.46 16.69 8.38
CA THR A 97 -11.05 16.46 8.76
C THR A 97 -10.23 16.21 7.50
N PRO A 98 -9.16 16.98 7.24
CA PRO A 98 -8.31 16.75 6.09
C PRO A 98 -7.58 15.41 6.17
N VAL A 99 -7.44 14.75 5.03
CA VAL A 99 -6.48 13.65 4.84
C VAL A 99 -5.09 14.28 4.70
N THR A 100 -4.16 13.82 5.51
CA THR A 100 -2.77 14.31 5.54
C THR A 100 -1.79 13.14 5.41
N THR A 101 -0.50 13.42 5.27
CA THR A 101 0.54 12.41 5.38
C THR A 101 0.99 12.22 6.82
N TYR A 102 1.29 10.99 7.22
CA TYR A 102 1.96 10.69 8.48
C TYR A 102 2.79 9.43 8.36
N ARG A 103 3.63 9.15 9.36
CA ARG A 103 4.41 7.89 9.39
C ARG A 103 3.46 6.71 9.21
N CYS A 104 3.80 5.82 8.28
CA CYS A 104 3.06 4.59 8.09
C CYS A 104 3.03 3.79 9.40
N ASN A 105 1.83 3.39 9.82
CA ASN A 105 1.59 2.72 11.09
C ASN A 105 0.32 1.85 10.98
N ASP A 106 0.03 1.08 12.03
CA ASP A 106 -1.08 0.12 12.07
C ASP A 106 -2.37 0.63 12.70
N ARG A 107 -2.51 1.95 12.87
CA ARG A 107 -3.77 2.55 13.34
C ARG A 107 -4.77 2.61 12.21
N ASP A 108 -6.04 2.38 12.54
CA ASP A 108 -7.14 2.47 11.58
C ASP A 108 -7.31 3.86 10.95
N SER A 109 -6.75 4.92 11.58
CA SER A 109 -6.69 6.27 11.00
C SER A 109 -5.87 6.33 9.71
N SER A 110 -4.91 5.43 9.53
CA SER A 110 -4.05 5.34 8.35
C SER A 110 -4.42 4.18 7.41
N LYS A 111 -5.57 3.52 7.60
CA LYS A 111 -6.03 2.39 6.77
C LYS A 111 -7.30 2.73 6.00
N TRP A 112 -7.32 2.33 4.73
CA TRP A 112 -8.31 2.75 3.76
C TRP A 112 -8.77 1.61 2.86
N ASP A 113 -10.05 1.61 2.50
CA ASP A 113 -10.65 0.63 1.59
C ASP A 113 -11.27 1.33 0.38
N LEU A 114 -10.73 1.05 -0.81
CA LEU A 114 -11.37 1.44 -2.07
C LEU A 114 -12.44 0.40 -2.42
N LEU A 115 -13.70 0.83 -2.48
CA LEU A 115 -14.84 -0.04 -2.77
C LEU A 115 -15.19 -0.01 -4.27
N GLY A 116 -15.97 -1.00 -4.71
CA GLY A 116 -16.34 -1.17 -6.13
C GLY A 116 -17.19 -0.03 -6.70
N ASP A 117 -17.87 0.74 -5.83
CA ASP A 117 -18.64 1.92 -6.22
C ASP A 117 -17.76 3.19 -6.35
N GLY A 118 -16.44 3.08 -6.08
CA GLY A 118 -15.46 4.15 -6.21
C GLY A 118 -15.23 4.97 -4.95
N THR A 119 -15.89 4.71 -3.82
CA THR A 119 -15.54 5.42 -2.57
C THR A 119 -14.27 4.88 -1.95
N ILE A 120 -13.55 5.72 -1.21
CA ILE A 120 -12.43 5.32 -0.36
C ILE A 120 -12.82 5.55 1.09
N HIS A 121 -13.00 4.48 1.85
CA HIS A 121 -13.44 4.51 3.25
C HIS A 121 -12.26 4.50 4.20
N ASN A 122 -12.30 5.32 5.26
CA ASN A 122 -11.40 5.18 6.41
C ASN A 122 -11.89 4.04 7.31
N ARG A 123 -11.00 3.12 7.72
CA ARG A 123 -11.39 1.98 8.56
C ARG A 123 -11.76 2.35 9.99
N GLY A 124 -11.23 3.45 10.53
CA GLY A 124 -11.44 3.84 11.92
C GLY A 124 -12.80 4.48 12.19
N VAL A 125 -13.44 5.06 11.17
CA VAL A 125 -14.71 5.79 11.30
C VAL A 125 -15.74 5.47 10.21
N ASN A 126 -15.38 4.67 9.21
CA ASN A 126 -16.23 4.29 8.08
C ASN A 126 -16.81 5.51 7.32
N MET A 127 -16.02 6.58 7.22
CA MET A 127 -16.31 7.78 6.43
C MET A 127 -15.50 7.79 5.15
N CYS A 128 -15.97 8.52 4.15
CA CYS A 128 -15.37 8.54 2.82
C CYS A 128 -14.43 9.72 2.63
N MET A 129 -13.41 9.53 1.79
CA MET A 129 -12.68 10.63 1.17
C MET A 129 -13.60 11.40 0.22
N ASP A 130 -13.73 12.71 0.42
CA ASP A 130 -14.62 13.60 -0.33
C ASP A 130 -14.00 14.99 -0.52
N LEU A 131 -14.48 15.70 -1.55
CA LEU A 131 -14.09 17.06 -1.89
C LEU A 131 -15.22 18.04 -1.56
N THR A 132 -14.85 19.21 -1.02
CA THR A 132 -15.80 20.31 -0.77
C THR A 132 -15.94 21.26 -1.96
N SER A 133 -14.99 21.26 -2.88
CA SER A 133 -15.05 21.95 -4.18
C SER A 133 -14.24 21.19 -5.23
N TYR A 134 -14.39 21.55 -6.50
CA TYR A 134 -13.67 20.92 -7.61
C TYR A 134 -12.41 21.66 -8.05
N ASP A 135 -12.03 22.72 -7.34
CA ASP A 135 -10.88 23.56 -7.69
C ASP A 135 -9.54 22.85 -7.46
N GLU A 136 -8.48 23.33 -8.13
CA GLU A 136 -7.11 22.93 -7.79
C GLU A 136 -6.81 23.35 -6.34
N HIS A 137 -5.99 22.55 -5.66
CA HIS A 137 -5.59 22.66 -4.27
C HIS A 137 -6.66 22.42 -3.22
N THR A 138 -7.88 22.04 -3.62
CA THR A 138 -8.90 21.58 -2.66
C THR A 138 -8.39 20.37 -1.88
N PRO A 139 -8.43 20.37 -0.53
CA PRO A 139 -8.02 19.24 0.27
C PRO A 139 -9.03 18.09 0.16
N VAL A 140 -8.51 16.86 0.19
CA VAL A 140 -9.32 15.67 0.41
C VAL A 140 -9.68 15.61 1.89
N THR A 141 -10.95 15.38 2.20
CA THR A 141 -11.46 15.38 3.59
C THR A 141 -12.27 14.13 3.90
N LEU A 142 -12.48 13.85 5.19
CA LEU A 142 -13.51 12.90 5.62
C LEU A 142 -14.89 13.53 5.50
N ALA A 143 -15.82 12.84 4.87
CA ALA A 143 -17.23 13.20 4.87
C ALA A 143 -18.12 11.96 4.94
N ARG A 144 -19.43 12.17 5.12
CA ARG A 144 -20.40 11.09 4.94
C ARG A 144 -20.23 10.53 3.53
N CYS A 145 -20.29 9.22 3.41
CA CYS A 145 -20.25 8.58 2.11
C CYS A 145 -21.46 8.99 1.28
N THR A 146 -21.20 9.50 0.07
CA THR A 146 -22.25 9.94 -0.86
C THR A 146 -22.10 9.23 -2.20
N THR A 147 -23.13 9.39 -3.05
CA THR A 147 -23.08 8.95 -4.45
C THR A 147 -22.59 10.04 -5.40
N HIS A 148 -22.22 11.22 -4.88
CA HIS A 148 -21.71 12.32 -5.71
C HIS A 148 -20.29 12.03 -6.17
N ASP A 149 -19.93 12.52 -7.36
CA ASP A 149 -18.61 12.30 -7.95
C ASP A 149 -17.46 12.91 -7.14
N SER A 150 -17.74 13.88 -6.27
CA SER A 150 -16.77 14.44 -5.30
C SER A 150 -16.21 13.37 -4.36
N ALA A 151 -16.99 12.34 -4.05
CA ALA A 151 -16.61 11.22 -3.19
C ALA A 151 -16.17 9.97 -3.96
N LYS A 152 -16.05 10.05 -5.30
CA LYS A 152 -15.70 8.90 -6.15
C LYS A 152 -14.32 9.05 -6.75
N TRP A 153 -13.58 7.95 -6.72
CA TRP A 153 -12.18 7.89 -7.07
C TRP A 153 -11.90 6.75 -8.05
N SER A 154 -10.82 6.90 -8.80
CA SER A 154 -10.26 5.87 -9.68
C SER A 154 -8.75 5.80 -9.50
N ARG A 155 -8.21 4.62 -9.78
CA ARG A 155 -6.76 4.42 -9.96
C ARG A 155 -6.45 4.79 -11.40
N GLY A 156 -5.47 5.68 -11.60
CA GLY A 156 -5.01 6.08 -12.93
C GLY A 156 -3.97 5.13 -13.52
#